data_AF-A0AB73BCP7-F1
#
_entry.id   AF-A0AB73BCP7-F1
#
_cell.length_a   1.000
_cell.length_b   1.000
_cell.length_c   1.000
_cell.angle_alpha   90.00
_cell.angle_beta   90.00
_cell.angle_gamma   90.00
#
_symmetry.space_group_name_H-M   'P 1'
#
loop_
_entity.id
_entity.type
_entity.pdbx_description
1 polymer ?
#
loop_
_entity_poly.entity_id
_entity_poly.type
_entity_poly.pdbx_seq_one_letter_code
_entity_poly.pdbx_strand_id
1 'polypeptide(L)'
;MGELKPRDDFSKPTKKVLAERVSHLCSNPQCRVLTRGAKTGSAGTAGIGVAAHITAAAISGPRYDAALTKQQRKDYDNGIWLCQSCSRIIDVDVAKYSVSLLKSWRMQAEEFSNTNIGKKLYDGNTVKREIVKSTIEYISERSISSSSDLAIEAINIKQSELSSLDSRFNVTTNIIDGRVSSLIEPKSHGIELKIAAADKNDDTLYSSLLGLEEEGREFSIDTSKINISGSPLFEQVIARSGGVLQAGAVKQKIQCELYATNNDETLLLASCRAHIYGGTKKTILEGLALNNFLSFSTEMSDISKSTFTIRTSSWLDKKLNKLPFFPKLIKAIDILSKSGELKVIHDHPEHGEVIVAHTNVLDKGEVFIGQFISLLKYVHKARIVNDYLNSDLSYQYFNASEEEVKALGEFSDLIGSPVIITADQIESNPKLKVLLNEGFFENENPIGTPNTSIRIDMQGSLKQLFNQDIPEYFIRHQYNNVGVVTNGGLIENTEVELELHMSGSSQYIKTVMQYK
;
A
#
# COMPACT_ATOMS: atom_id res chain seq x y z
N MET A 1 -10.30 14.41 -64.77
CA MET A 1 -11.07 15.62 -64.41
C MET A 1 -12.54 15.30 -64.60
N GLY A 2 -13.29 15.04 -63.51
CA GLY A 2 -14.74 14.88 -63.58
C GLY A 2 -15.41 16.25 -63.54
N GLU A 3 -16.25 16.55 -64.52
CA GLU A 3 -17.06 17.78 -64.53
C GLU A 3 -17.91 17.87 -63.26
N LEU A 4 -17.63 18.88 -62.43
CA LEU A 4 -18.48 19.26 -61.30
C LEU A 4 -19.82 19.78 -61.84
N LYS A 5 -20.83 18.91 -61.88
CA LYS A 5 -22.22 19.35 -62.09
C LYS A 5 -22.60 20.37 -61.01
N PRO A 6 -23.19 21.53 -61.37
CA PRO A 6 -23.50 22.58 -60.41
C PRO A 6 -24.53 22.09 -59.39
N ARG A 7 -24.15 22.07 -58.11
CA ARG A 7 -25.04 21.80 -56.98
C ARG A 7 -25.90 23.03 -56.72
N ASP A 8 -27.21 22.86 -56.60
CA ASP A 8 -28.16 23.96 -56.39
C ASP A 8 -28.15 24.42 -54.91
N ASP A 9 -27.01 24.94 -54.43
CA ASP A 9 -26.82 25.32 -53.02
C ASP A 9 -27.60 26.58 -52.60
N PHE A 10 -28.07 26.58 -51.35
CA PHE A 10 -28.70 27.75 -50.72
C PHE A 10 -27.79 28.98 -50.71
N SER A 11 -28.41 30.14 -50.96
CA SER A 11 -27.75 31.44 -50.82
C SER A 11 -27.38 31.74 -49.35
N LYS A 12 -26.41 32.64 -49.12
CA LYS A 12 -26.07 33.10 -47.76
C LYS A 12 -27.29 33.67 -47.00
N PRO A 13 -28.15 34.52 -47.61
CA PRO A 13 -29.40 34.96 -46.99
C PRO A 13 -30.33 33.81 -46.60
N THR A 14 -30.54 32.83 -47.48
CA THR A 14 -31.40 31.67 -47.20
C THR A 14 -30.89 30.87 -46.00
N LYS A 15 -29.57 30.60 -45.97
CA LYS A 15 -28.93 29.90 -44.84
C LYS A 15 -29.09 30.66 -43.52
N LYS A 16 -28.99 31.98 -43.57
CA LYS A 16 -29.17 32.86 -42.40
C LYS A 16 -30.60 32.78 -41.88
N VAL A 17 -31.61 32.94 -42.74
CA VAL A 17 -33.03 32.84 -42.37
C VAL A 17 -33.39 31.47 -41.78
N LEU A 18 -32.93 30.37 -42.41
CA LEU A 18 -33.14 29.01 -41.90
C LEU A 18 -32.61 28.84 -40.47
N ALA A 19 -31.45 29.43 -40.19
CA ALA A 19 -30.81 29.32 -38.89
C ALA A 19 -31.49 30.22 -37.84
N GLU A 20 -31.84 31.46 -38.19
CA GLU A 20 -32.43 32.45 -37.29
C GLU A 20 -33.84 32.06 -36.85
N ARG A 21 -34.65 31.50 -37.76
CA ARG A 21 -36.04 31.10 -37.45
C ARG A 21 -36.13 29.97 -36.42
N VAL A 22 -35.07 29.19 -36.25
CA VAL A 22 -34.98 28.13 -35.23
C VAL A 22 -34.00 28.49 -34.11
N SER A 23 -33.66 29.77 -33.95
CA SER A 23 -32.75 30.27 -32.90
C SER A 23 -31.36 29.59 -32.90
N HIS A 24 -30.87 29.21 -34.08
CA HIS A 24 -29.65 28.41 -34.25
C HIS A 24 -29.66 27.06 -33.52
N LEU A 25 -30.81 26.49 -33.21
CA LEU A 25 -30.92 25.12 -32.68
C LEU A 25 -31.10 24.10 -33.80
N CYS A 26 -30.60 22.87 -33.60
CA CYS A 26 -30.86 21.78 -34.54
C CYS A 26 -32.38 21.51 -34.64
N SER A 27 -32.91 21.39 -35.86
CA SER A 27 -34.35 21.15 -36.08
C SER A 27 -34.80 19.73 -35.73
N ASN A 28 -33.89 18.78 -35.51
CA ASN A 28 -34.25 17.45 -35.01
C ASN A 28 -34.83 17.57 -33.58
N PRO A 29 -36.10 17.16 -33.34
CA PRO A 29 -36.77 17.30 -32.04
C PRO A 29 -36.06 16.61 -30.88
N GLN A 30 -35.33 15.52 -31.14
CA GLN A 30 -34.59 14.76 -30.12
C GLN A 30 -33.17 15.29 -29.90
N CYS A 31 -32.71 16.25 -30.73
CA CYS A 31 -31.35 16.78 -30.66
C CYS A 31 -31.32 18.19 -30.05
N ARG A 32 -31.99 19.17 -30.69
CA ARG A 32 -32.11 20.57 -30.23
C ARG A 32 -30.82 21.27 -29.79
N VAL A 33 -29.64 20.75 -30.13
CA VAL A 33 -28.37 21.34 -29.71
C VAL A 33 -28.19 22.74 -30.29
N LEU A 34 -27.55 23.62 -29.51
CA LEU A 34 -27.09 24.92 -29.97
C LEU A 34 -25.99 24.73 -31.02
N THR A 35 -26.17 25.33 -32.19
CA THR A 35 -25.27 25.12 -33.33
C THR A 35 -24.35 26.30 -33.62
N ARG A 36 -24.42 27.38 -32.85
CA ARG A 36 -23.64 28.59 -33.03
C ARG A 36 -23.22 29.19 -31.69
N GLY A 37 -21.99 29.68 -31.62
CA GLY A 37 -21.43 30.42 -30.50
C GLY A 37 -20.42 31.47 -30.97
N ALA A 38 -19.85 32.23 -30.02
CA ALA A 38 -18.82 33.22 -30.31
C ALA A 38 -17.50 32.54 -30.70
N LYS A 39 -16.75 33.16 -31.62
CA LYS A 39 -15.38 32.74 -31.93
C LYS A 39 -14.39 33.51 -31.05
N THR A 40 -13.69 32.82 -30.17
CA THR A 40 -12.69 33.42 -29.27
C THR A 40 -11.70 34.31 -30.02
N GLY A 41 -11.44 35.52 -29.51
CA GLY A 41 -10.45 36.44 -30.04
C GLY A 41 -10.82 37.14 -31.35
N SER A 42 -12.09 37.08 -31.79
CA SER A 42 -12.54 37.80 -33.00
C SER A 42 -14.02 38.17 -32.92
N ALA A 43 -14.47 39.09 -33.78
CA ALA A 43 -15.90 39.37 -33.97
C ALA A 43 -16.66 38.28 -34.74
N GLY A 44 -16.04 37.11 -34.99
CA GLY A 44 -16.65 36.02 -35.73
C GLY A 44 -17.51 35.08 -34.88
N THR A 45 -18.20 34.15 -35.53
CA THR A 45 -18.96 33.07 -34.87
C THR A 45 -18.34 31.71 -35.20
N ALA A 46 -18.32 30.80 -34.22
CA ALA A 46 -18.04 29.39 -34.42
C ALA A 46 -19.37 28.61 -34.44
N GLY A 47 -19.45 27.53 -35.20
CA GLY A 47 -20.69 26.76 -35.24
C GLY A 47 -20.59 25.45 -36.01
N ILE A 48 -21.53 24.56 -35.70
CA ILE A 48 -21.70 23.23 -36.30
C ILE A 48 -23.02 23.12 -37.08
N GLY A 49 -23.71 24.24 -37.30
CA GLY A 49 -24.99 24.28 -37.97
C GLY A 49 -24.86 24.34 -39.49
N VAL A 50 -25.73 23.62 -40.19
CA VAL A 50 -25.78 23.55 -41.64
C VAL A 50 -27.22 23.67 -42.14
N ALA A 51 -27.40 24.36 -43.26
CA ALA A 51 -28.65 24.32 -44.00
C ALA A 51 -28.66 23.07 -44.88
N ALA A 52 -29.40 22.05 -44.44
CA ALA A 52 -29.60 20.81 -45.18
C ALA A 52 -30.79 20.96 -46.13
N HIS A 53 -30.72 20.27 -47.27
CA HIS A 53 -31.84 20.23 -48.21
C HIS A 53 -32.79 19.09 -47.82
N ILE A 54 -34.09 19.35 -47.84
CA ILE A 54 -35.12 18.33 -47.58
C ILE A 54 -35.18 17.38 -48.77
N THR A 55 -35.25 17.90 -50.00
CA THR A 55 -35.00 17.15 -51.25
C THR A 55 -33.67 17.57 -51.87
N ALA A 56 -32.88 16.63 -52.39
CA ALA A 56 -31.50 16.92 -52.79
C ALA A 56 -31.34 18.06 -53.81
N ALA A 57 -30.25 18.81 -53.64
CA ALA A 57 -29.79 19.87 -54.54
C ALA A 57 -29.18 19.35 -55.87
N ALA A 58 -29.07 18.04 -56.05
CA ALA A 58 -28.48 17.40 -57.23
C ALA A 58 -29.14 16.04 -57.51
N ILE A 59 -29.16 15.63 -58.77
CA ILE A 59 -29.86 14.43 -59.29
C ILE A 59 -29.50 13.14 -58.54
N SER A 60 -28.25 12.98 -58.13
CA SER A 60 -27.76 11.78 -57.43
C SER A 60 -27.83 11.88 -55.90
N GLY A 61 -28.51 12.90 -55.36
CA GLY A 61 -28.57 13.14 -53.92
C GLY A 61 -29.77 12.49 -53.22
N PRO A 62 -29.74 12.42 -51.88
CA PRO A 62 -30.83 11.89 -51.05
C PRO A 62 -32.17 12.58 -51.32
N ARG A 63 -33.25 11.80 -51.51
CA ARG A 63 -34.61 12.33 -51.75
C ARG A 63 -34.70 13.32 -52.91
N TYR A 64 -33.90 13.14 -53.98
CA TYR A 64 -33.98 14.00 -55.15
C TYR A 64 -35.39 13.96 -55.76
N ASP A 65 -35.93 15.15 -56.05
CA ASP A 65 -37.23 15.31 -56.70
C ASP A 65 -37.04 15.97 -58.07
N ALA A 66 -37.32 15.21 -59.13
CA ALA A 66 -37.16 15.64 -60.51
C ALA A 66 -38.20 16.68 -60.94
N ALA A 67 -39.33 16.82 -60.23
CA ALA A 67 -40.37 17.79 -60.53
C ALA A 67 -39.99 19.21 -60.10
N LEU A 68 -39.00 19.37 -59.22
CA LEU A 68 -38.56 20.68 -58.75
C LEU A 68 -37.66 21.38 -59.78
N THR A 69 -37.90 22.67 -59.99
CA THR A 69 -36.98 23.53 -60.72
C THR A 69 -35.72 23.82 -59.90
N LYS A 70 -34.65 24.27 -60.56
CA LYS A 70 -33.43 24.76 -59.90
C LYS A 70 -33.72 25.85 -58.87
N GLN A 71 -34.69 26.73 -59.15
CA GLN A 71 -35.07 27.80 -58.22
C GLN A 71 -35.75 27.24 -56.97
N GLN A 72 -36.64 26.25 -57.12
CA GLN A 72 -37.31 25.59 -56.00
C GLN A 72 -36.36 24.72 -55.17
N ARG A 73 -35.36 24.08 -55.77
CA ARG A 73 -34.37 23.27 -55.03
C ARG A 73 -33.53 24.10 -54.06
N LYS A 74 -33.15 25.32 -54.45
CA LYS A 74 -32.39 26.25 -53.59
C LYS A 74 -33.28 27.22 -52.80
N ASP A 75 -34.59 27.01 -52.80
CA ASP A 75 -35.53 27.87 -52.10
C ASP A 75 -35.55 27.61 -50.59
N TYR A 76 -35.89 28.63 -49.82
CA TYR A 76 -36.08 28.53 -48.37
C TYR A 76 -37.02 27.37 -47.98
N ASP A 77 -38.07 27.11 -48.74
CA ASP A 77 -39.05 26.05 -48.48
C ASP A 77 -38.49 24.62 -48.60
N ASN A 78 -37.36 24.45 -49.28
CA ASN A 78 -36.66 23.18 -49.36
C ASN A 78 -35.54 23.03 -48.31
N GLY A 79 -35.35 24.02 -47.43
CA GLY A 79 -34.30 24.01 -46.42
C GLY A 79 -34.77 23.55 -45.04
N ILE A 80 -33.85 22.95 -44.27
CA ILE A 80 -33.96 22.71 -42.83
C ILE A 80 -32.61 22.98 -42.15
N TRP A 81 -32.62 23.59 -40.97
CA TRP A 81 -31.38 23.85 -40.22
C TRP A 81 -31.06 22.70 -39.25
N LEU A 82 -29.89 22.08 -39.39
CA LEU A 82 -29.46 20.92 -38.58
C LEU A 82 -28.03 21.10 -38.08
N CYS A 83 -27.65 20.38 -37.02
CA CYS A 83 -26.22 20.21 -36.71
C CYS A 83 -25.58 19.25 -37.74
N GLN A 84 -24.26 19.34 -37.91
CA GLN A 84 -23.49 18.50 -38.83
C GLN A 84 -23.76 16.99 -38.67
N SER A 85 -23.96 16.52 -37.44
CA SER A 85 -24.25 15.10 -37.17
C SER A 85 -25.64 14.70 -37.69
N CYS A 86 -26.67 15.48 -37.34
CA CYS A 86 -28.03 15.20 -37.81
C CYS A 86 -28.17 15.36 -39.33
N SER A 87 -27.51 16.36 -39.94
CA SER A 87 -27.55 16.51 -41.39
C SER A 87 -26.96 15.31 -42.12
N ARG A 88 -25.91 14.70 -41.58
CA ARG A 88 -25.32 13.49 -42.18
C ARG A 88 -26.20 12.26 -41.97
N ILE A 89 -26.77 12.08 -40.78
CA ILE A 89 -27.64 10.93 -40.47
C ILE A 89 -28.86 10.89 -41.38
N ILE A 90 -29.51 12.04 -41.64
CA ILE A 90 -30.70 12.08 -42.49
C ILE A 90 -30.40 11.72 -43.95
N ASP A 91 -29.18 11.99 -44.42
CA ASP A 91 -28.76 11.74 -45.80
C ASP A 91 -28.29 10.30 -46.02
N VAL A 92 -27.83 9.63 -44.96
CA VAL A 92 -27.41 8.22 -45.00
C VAL A 92 -28.61 7.27 -44.95
N ASP A 93 -29.61 7.54 -44.09
CA ASP A 93 -30.77 6.67 -43.89
C ASP A 93 -32.06 7.29 -44.46
N VAL A 94 -32.12 7.35 -45.78
CA VAL A 94 -33.22 8.02 -46.50
C VAL A 94 -34.59 7.39 -46.23
N ALA A 95 -34.62 6.07 -46.03
CA ALA A 95 -35.85 5.32 -45.75
C ALA A 95 -36.48 5.76 -44.42
N LYS A 96 -35.66 5.97 -43.39
CA LYS A 96 -36.11 6.44 -42.08
C LYS A 96 -36.47 7.93 -42.08
N TYR A 97 -35.73 8.74 -42.83
CA TYR A 97 -35.88 10.20 -42.84
C TYR A 97 -36.52 10.70 -44.14
N SER A 98 -37.85 10.50 -44.24
CA SER A 98 -38.66 10.92 -45.39
C SER A 98 -38.80 12.45 -45.50
N VAL A 99 -39.17 12.93 -46.69
CA VAL A 99 -39.46 14.36 -46.95
C VAL A 99 -40.53 14.89 -45.99
N SER A 100 -41.61 14.13 -45.75
CA SER A 100 -42.69 14.53 -44.86
C SER A 100 -42.23 14.66 -43.40
N LEU A 101 -41.37 13.75 -42.94
CA LEU A 101 -40.78 13.82 -41.60
C LEU A 101 -39.86 15.04 -41.45
N LEU A 102 -39.00 15.33 -42.43
CA LEU A 102 -38.13 16.50 -42.38
C LEU A 102 -38.91 17.83 -42.42
N LYS A 103 -40.00 17.89 -43.19
CA LYS A 103 -40.93 19.03 -43.15
C LYS A 103 -41.59 19.17 -41.77
N SER A 104 -41.97 18.06 -41.13
CA SER A 104 -42.55 18.10 -39.78
C SER A 104 -41.54 18.52 -38.73
N TRP A 105 -40.28 18.10 -38.83
CA TRP A 105 -39.19 18.56 -37.96
C TRP A 105 -38.97 20.06 -38.06
N ARG A 106 -38.96 20.61 -39.28
CA ARG A 106 -38.87 22.05 -39.50
C ARG A 106 -40.02 22.80 -38.84
N MET A 107 -41.27 22.39 -39.08
CA MET A 107 -42.44 23.03 -38.46
C MET A 107 -42.35 23.00 -36.92
N GLN A 108 -42.04 21.85 -36.34
CA GLN A 108 -41.85 21.72 -34.89
C GLN A 108 -40.68 22.57 -34.38
N ALA A 109 -39.64 22.81 -35.18
CA ALA A 109 -38.50 23.63 -34.80
C ALA A 109 -38.83 25.12 -34.77
N GLU A 110 -39.59 25.60 -35.75
CA GLU A 110 -40.07 26.97 -35.78
C GLU A 110 -41.07 27.21 -34.64
N GLU A 111 -41.98 26.27 -34.39
CA GLU A 111 -42.92 26.35 -33.26
C GLU A 111 -42.22 26.33 -31.89
N PHE A 112 -41.22 25.45 -31.74
CA PHE A 112 -40.38 25.43 -30.55
C PHE A 112 -39.67 26.76 -30.34
N SER A 113 -39.13 27.36 -31.40
CA SER A 113 -38.48 28.68 -31.34
C SER A 113 -39.47 29.75 -30.85
N ASN A 114 -40.66 29.81 -31.43
CA ASN A 114 -41.70 30.79 -31.10
C ASN A 114 -42.18 30.68 -29.64
N THR A 115 -42.47 29.46 -29.19
CA THR A 115 -42.98 29.19 -27.84
C THR A 115 -41.94 29.39 -26.74
N ASN A 116 -40.66 29.54 -27.09
CA ASN A 116 -39.55 29.73 -26.14
C ASN A 116 -38.95 31.14 -26.14
N ILE A 117 -39.55 32.09 -26.88
CA ILE A 117 -39.15 33.50 -26.80
C ILE A 117 -39.28 33.99 -25.35
N GLY A 118 -38.23 34.62 -24.83
CA GLY A 118 -38.17 35.15 -23.47
C GLY A 118 -37.93 34.12 -22.35
N LYS A 119 -37.88 32.82 -22.67
CA LYS A 119 -37.58 31.77 -21.68
C LYS A 119 -36.08 31.57 -21.52
N LYS A 120 -35.63 31.25 -20.31
CA LYS A 120 -34.22 30.92 -20.02
C LYS A 120 -33.86 29.56 -20.60
N LEU A 121 -32.67 29.44 -21.19
CA LEU A 121 -32.06 28.14 -21.49
C LEU A 121 -31.40 27.61 -20.22
N TYR A 122 -31.72 26.37 -19.86
CA TYR A 122 -31.10 25.68 -18.74
C TYR A 122 -30.08 24.67 -19.26
N ASP A 123 -28.91 24.63 -18.64
CA ASP A 123 -27.97 23.55 -18.86
C ASP A 123 -28.48 22.27 -18.16
N GLY A 124 -28.03 21.10 -18.65
CA GLY A 124 -28.48 19.81 -18.13
C GLY A 124 -28.15 19.58 -16.65
N ASN A 125 -27.09 20.20 -16.11
CA ASN A 125 -26.74 20.03 -14.70
C ASN A 125 -27.67 20.84 -13.80
N THR A 126 -28.08 22.03 -14.22
CA THR A 126 -29.09 22.83 -13.51
C THR A 126 -30.42 22.09 -13.46
N VAL A 127 -30.89 21.54 -14.58
CA VAL A 127 -32.13 20.74 -14.60
C VAL A 127 -32.03 19.53 -13.66
N LYS A 128 -30.92 18.77 -13.72
CA LYS A 128 -30.73 17.62 -12.82
C LYS A 128 -30.76 18.01 -11.34
N ARG A 129 -30.12 19.12 -10.96
CA ARG A 129 -30.10 19.60 -9.57
C ARG A 129 -31.49 20.02 -9.09
N GLU A 130 -32.23 20.79 -9.90
CA GLU A 130 -33.58 21.22 -9.55
C GLU A 130 -34.56 20.05 -9.44
N ILE A 131 -34.42 19.02 -10.30
CA ILE A 131 -35.22 17.80 -10.20
C ILE A 131 -34.95 17.07 -8.88
N VAL A 132 -33.68 16.86 -8.53
CA VAL A 132 -33.30 16.19 -7.27
C VAL A 132 -33.82 17.00 -6.07
N LYS A 133 -33.62 18.32 -6.08
CA LYS A 133 -34.15 19.22 -5.06
C LYS A 133 -35.66 19.08 -4.92
N SER A 134 -36.41 19.28 -6.00
CA SER A 134 -37.88 19.22 -5.98
C SER A 134 -38.40 17.85 -5.53
N THR A 135 -37.71 16.77 -5.87
CA THR A 135 -38.07 15.42 -5.44
C THR A 135 -37.88 15.25 -3.93
N ILE A 136 -36.77 15.74 -3.37
CA ILE A 136 -36.52 15.66 -1.93
C ILE A 136 -37.47 16.59 -1.18
N GLU A 137 -37.74 17.80 -1.67
CA GLU A 137 -38.73 18.72 -1.08
C GLU A 137 -40.14 18.09 -1.05
N TYR A 138 -40.52 17.36 -2.11
CA TYR A 138 -41.79 16.63 -2.16
C TYR A 138 -41.86 15.50 -1.14
N ILE A 139 -40.80 14.70 -0.99
CA ILE A 139 -40.77 13.56 -0.06
C ILE A 139 -40.68 14.02 1.40
N SER A 140 -39.86 15.04 1.67
CA SER A 140 -39.63 15.56 3.01
C SER A 140 -40.69 16.55 3.49
N GLU A 141 -41.53 17.06 2.57
CA GLU A 141 -42.45 18.17 2.82
C GLU A 141 -41.76 19.44 3.36
N ARG A 142 -40.46 19.61 3.07
CA ARG A 142 -39.63 20.72 3.56
C ARG A 142 -38.95 21.45 2.41
N SER A 143 -38.86 22.78 2.51
CA SER A 143 -38.11 23.58 1.54
C SER A 143 -36.61 23.51 1.80
N ILE A 144 -35.83 23.36 0.73
CA ILE A 144 -34.38 23.16 0.77
C ILE A 144 -33.70 24.41 0.22
N SER A 145 -32.93 25.08 1.08
CA SER A 145 -32.31 26.36 0.74
C SER A 145 -30.90 26.21 0.15
N SER A 146 -30.22 25.11 0.47
CA SER A 146 -28.81 24.89 0.12
C SER A 146 -28.53 23.45 -0.30
N SER A 147 -27.37 23.23 -0.94
CA SER A 147 -26.90 21.89 -1.30
C SER A 147 -26.52 21.03 -0.10
N SER A 148 -26.13 21.64 1.04
CA SER A 148 -25.90 20.92 2.30
C SER A 148 -27.21 20.43 2.91
N ASP A 149 -28.25 21.26 2.89
CA ASP A 149 -29.59 20.86 3.38
C ASP A 149 -30.15 19.70 2.54
N LEU A 150 -29.90 19.73 1.22
CA LEU A 150 -30.29 18.65 0.31
C LEU A 150 -29.66 17.31 0.72
N ALA A 151 -28.37 17.30 1.05
CA ALA A 151 -27.67 16.10 1.47
C ALA A 151 -28.16 15.61 2.84
N ILE A 152 -28.35 16.51 3.80
CA ILE A 152 -28.87 16.19 5.13
C ILE A 152 -30.28 15.59 5.03
N GLU A 153 -31.16 16.20 4.23
CA GLU A 153 -32.52 15.73 4.10
C GLU A 153 -32.60 14.38 3.38
N ALA A 154 -31.76 14.15 2.37
CA ALA A 154 -31.63 12.83 1.74
C ALA A 154 -31.21 11.73 2.74
N ILE A 155 -30.31 12.05 3.67
CA ILE A 155 -29.90 11.13 4.75
C ILE A 155 -31.06 10.89 5.71
N ASN A 156 -31.77 11.94 6.13
CA ASN A 156 -32.91 11.83 7.05
C ASN A 156 -34.04 10.99 6.48
N ILE A 157 -34.38 11.18 5.20
CA ILE A 157 -35.36 10.33 4.50
C ILE A 157 -34.91 8.88 4.57
N LYS A 158 -33.63 8.59 4.25
CA LYS A 158 -33.12 7.22 4.27
C LYS A 158 -33.15 6.60 5.67
N GLN A 159 -32.77 7.36 6.69
CA GLN A 159 -32.80 6.92 8.08
C GLN A 159 -34.23 6.64 8.53
N SER A 160 -35.18 7.51 8.19
CA SER A 160 -36.60 7.37 8.52
C SER A 160 -37.21 6.15 7.83
N GLU A 161 -36.94 5.96 6.53
CA GLU A 161 -37.35 4.77 5.78
C GLU A 161 -36.89 3.51 6.50
N LEU A 162 -35.58 3.38 6.78
CA LEU A 162 -35.04 2.19 7.44
C LEU A 162 -35.61 2.01 8.86
N SER A 163 -35.69 3.09 9.65
CA SER A 163 -36.22 3.04 11.02
C SER A 163 -37.69 2.58 11.07
N SER A 164 -38.47 2.88 10.03
CA SER A 164 -39.88 2.49 9.95
C SER A 164 -40.11 1.00 9.69
N LEU A 165 -39.10 0.28 9.17
CA LEU A 165 -39.23 -1.13 8.79
C LEU A 165 -39.25 -2.08 9.98
N ASP A 166 -38.55 -1.73 11.06
CA ASP A 166 -38.48 -2.56 12.25
C ASP A 166 -38.25 -1.71 13.50
N SER A 167 -39.33 -1.50 14.26
CA SER A 167 -39.33 -0.67 15.47
C SER A 167 -38.42 -1.19 16.59
N ARG A 168 -37.94 -2.44 16.51
CA ARG A 168 -37.03 -3.05 17.50
C ARG A 168 -35.60 -2.50 17.41
N PHE A 169 -35.26 -1.79 16.34
CA PHE A 169 -33.93 -1.23 16.13
C PHE A 169 -33.93 0.30 16.15
N ASN A 170 -32.82 0.88 16.60
CA ASN A 170 -32.45 2.27 16.32
C ASN A 170 -31.59 2.28 15.05
N VAL A 171 -31.92 3.14 14.09
CA VAL A 171 -31.11 3.33 12.88
C VAL A 171 -30.57 4.75 12.88
N THR A 172 -29.26 4.88 12.78
CA THR A 172 -28.57 6.17 12.60
C THR A 172 -27.78 6.14 11.30
N THR A 173 -27.99 7.10 10.42
CA THR A 173 -27.30 7.16 9.12
C THR A 173 -26.42 8.41 9.06
N ASN A 174 -25.16 8.22 8.68
CA ASN A 174 -24.14 9.28 8.56
C ASN A 174 -23.37 9.17 7.24
N ILE A 175 -22.60 10.21 6.90
CA ILE A 175 -21.59 10.13 5.83
C ILE A 175 -20.21 10.03 6.46
N ILE A 176 -19.50 8.94 6.20
CA ILE A 176 -18.13 8.68 6.65
C ILE A 176 -17.28 8.49 5.38
N ASP A 177 -16.24 9.30 5.21
CA ASP A 177 -15.35 9.28 4.03
C ASP A 177 -16.09 9.33 2.67
N GLY A 178 -17.15 10.16 2.61
CA GLY A 178 -17.98 10.32 1.42
C GLY A 178 -18.93 9.14 1.15
N ARG A 179 -19.04 8.18 2.06
CA ARG A 179 -19.93 7.01 1.96
C ARG A 179 -21.05 7.09 2.98
N VAL A 180 -22.26 6.74 2.56
CA VAL A 180 -23.40 6.62 3.47
C VAL A 180 -23.21 5.36 4.32
N SER A 181 -23.13 5.54 5.63
CA SER A 181 -22.99 4.48 6.63
C SER A 181 -24.20 4.49 7.54
N SER A 182 -24.83 3.33 7.77
CA SER A 182 -25.95 3.19 8.70
C SER A 182 -25.56 2.26 9.85
N LEU A 183 -25.67 2.77 11.07
CA LEU A 183 -25.56 2.00 12.30
C LEU A 183 -26.96 1.53 12.70
N ILE A 184 -27.12 0.23 12.92
CA ILE A 184 -28.38 -0.41 13.32
C ILE A 184 -28.15 -1.05 14.69
N GLU A 185 -28.83 -0.55 15.72
CA GLU A 185 -28.64 -1.00 17.10
C GLU A 185 -29.94 -1.62 17.65
N PRO A 186 -29.89 -2.80 18.29
CA PRO A 186 -31.06 -3.37 18.93
C PRO A 186 -31.47 -2.53 20.15
N LYS A 187 -32.77 -2.23 20.29
CA LYS A 187 -33.29 -1.50 21.47
C LYS A 187 -33.38 -2.37 22.73
N SER A 188 -33.38 -3.69 22.56
CA SER A 188 -33.48 -4.67 23.64
C SER A 188 -32.70 -5.94 23.30
N HIS A 189 -32.32 -6.70 24.32
CA HIS A 189 -31.71 -8.02 24.16
C HIS A 189 -32.73 -9.05 23.66
N GLY A 190 -32.25 -10.17 23.09
CA GLY A 190 -33.10 -11.30 22.69
C GLY A 190 -33.86 -11.10 21.38
N ILE A 191 -33.44 -10.19 20.51
CA ILE A 191 -34.02 -10.06 19.16
C ILE A 191 -33.46 -11.17 18.28
N GLU A 192 -34.33 -12.08 17.84
CA GLU A 192 -33.96 -13.16 16.95
C GLU A 192 -34.10 -12.75 15.47
N LEU A 193 -33.07 -13.05 14.69
CA LEU A 193 -33.05 -12.98 13.23
C LEU A 193 -32.68 -14.37 12.68
N LYS A 194 -33.25 -14.75 11.55
CA LYS A 194 -32.94 -16.03 10.90
C LYS A 194 -32.04 -15.78 9.70
N ILE A 195 -30.86 -16.39 9.69
CA ILE A 195 -29.94 -16.37 8.55
C ILE A 195 -29.82 -17.79 8.01
N ALA A 196 -30.03 -17.97 6.71
CA ALA A 196 -29.94 -19.25 6.03
C ALA A 196 -29.08 -19.13 4.77
N ALA A 197 -28.43 -20.21 4.35
CA ALA A 197 -27.74 -20.24 3.06
C ALA A 197 -28.75 -20.13 1.91
N ALA A 198 -28.39 -19.39 0.86
CA ALA A 198 -29.22 -19.27 -0.34
C ALA A 198 -29.25 -20.57 -1.14
N ASP A 199 -28.11 -21.28 -1.22
CA ASP A 199 -28.02 -22.66 -1.69
C ASP A 199 -27.85 -23.61 -0.50
N LYS A 200 -28.73 -24.59 -0.37
CA LYS A 200 -28.69 -25.58 0.72
C LYS A 200 -27.46 -26.50 0.66
N ASN A 201 -26.78 -26.57 -0.48
CA ASN A 201 -25.55 -27.33 -0.63
C ASN A 201 -24.29 -26.50 -0.33
N ASP A 202 -24.41 -25.18 -0.11
CA ASP A 202 -23.29 -24.31 0.25
C ASP A 202 -23.12 -24.26 1.79
N ASP A 203 -22.12 -24.99 2.29
CA ASP A 203 -21.79 -25.07 3.72
C ASP A 203 -20.97 -23.85 4.23
N THR A 204 -20.69 -22.87 3.36
CA THR A 204 -19.87 -21.70 3.71
C THR A 204 -20.46 -20.92 4.90
N LEU A 205 -21.78 -20.74 4.94
CA LEU A 205 -22.43 -20.00 6.03
C LEU A 205 -22.30 -20.75 7.36
N TYR A 206 -22.63 -22.04 7.37
CA TYR A 206 -22.61 -22.84 8.58
C TYR A 206 -21.19 -22.98 9.14
N SER A 207 -20.21 -23.35 8.31
CA SER A 207 -18.80 -23.42 8.71
C SER A 207 -18.22 -22.09 9.20
N SER A 208 -18.71 -20.95 8.68
CA SER A 208 -18.31 -19.62 9.12
C SER A 208 -18.93 -19.24 10.46
N LEU A 209 -20.23 -19.49 10.66
CA LEU A 209 -20.91 -19.25 11.93
C LEU A 209 -20.36 -20.16 13.03
N LEU A 210 -20.12 -21.43 12.73
CA LEU A 210 -19.51 -22.38 13.66
C LEU A 210 -18.08 -21.93 14.04
N GLY A 211 -17.29 -21.47 13.06
CA GLY A 211 -15.98 -20.88 13.33
C GLY A 211 -16.03 -19.64 14.21
N LEU A 212 -17.02 -18.78 14.01
CA LEU A 212 -17.25 -17.61 14.86
C LEU A 212 -17.64 -18.02 16.28
N GLU A 213 -18.56 -18.97 16.43
CA GLU A 213 -19.03 -19.45 17.74
C GLU A 213 -17.95 -20.19 18.51
N GLU A 214 -17.21 -21.09 17.88
CA GLU A 214 -16.24 -21.95 18.54
C GLU A 214 -14.88 -21.27 18.74
N GLU A 215 -14.44 -20.46 17.76
CA GLU A 215 -13.08 -19.89 17.72
C GLU A 215 -13.05 -18.35 17.76
N GLY A 216 -14.20 -17.68 17.68
CA GLY A 216 -14.25 -16.22 17.46
C GLY A 216 -13.75 -15.79 16.08
N ARG A 217 -13.66 -16.73 15.12
CA ARG A 217 -13.08 -16.53 13.80
C ARG A 217 -13.89 -15.51 13.00
N GLU A 218 -13.20 -14.50 12.49
CA GLU A 218 -13.78 -13.53 11.57
C GLU A 218 -14.10 -14.19 10.23
N PHE A 219 -15.25 -13.83 9.64
CA PHE A 219 -15.64 -14.28 8.31
C PHE A 219 -16.24 -13.15 7.48
N SER A 220 -16.25 -13.36 6.16
CA SER A 220 -16.79 -12.45 5.17
C SER A 220 -17.52 -13.24 4.09
N ILE A 221 -18.83 -13.05 3.95
CA ILE A 221 -19.70 -13.78 3.02
C ILE A 221 -20.45 -12.80 2.12
N ASP A 222 -20.47 -13.07 0.81
CA ASP A 222 -21.27 -12.29 -0.14
C ASP A 222 -22.76 -12.41 0.20
N THR A 223 -23.48 -11.30 0.24
CA THR A 223 -24.90 -11.28 0.61
C THR A 223 -25.79 -12.08 -0.34
N SER A 224 -25.35 -12.36 -1.57
CA SER A 224 -26.04 -13.24 -2.52
C SER A 224 -26.08 -14.71 -2.08
N LYS A 225 -25.19 -15.12 -1.16
CA LYS A 225 -25.11 -16.50 -0.66
C LYS A 225 -25.99 -16.76 0.56
N ILE A 226 -26.66 -15.75 1.08
CA ILE A 226 -27.45 -15.86 2.31
C ILE A 226 -28.82 -15.21 2.15
N ASN A 227 -29.77 -15.69 2.92
CA ASN A 227 -31.09 -15.10 3.10
C ASN A 227 -31.24 -14.72 4.58
N ILE A 228 -31.67 -13.50 4.86
CA ILE A 228 -32.03 -13.06 6.21
C ILE A 228 -33.55 -12.89 6.26
N SER A 229 -34.17 -13.35 7.35
CA SER A 229 -35.60 -13.18 7.59
C SER A 229 -35.90 -12.91 9.08
N GLY A 230 -37.11 -12.44 9.34
CA GLY A 230 -37.55 -12.09 10.70
C GLY A 230 -37.33 -10.62 11.04
N SER A 231 -36.93 -9.81 10.06
CA SER A 231 -36.89 -8.35 10.15
C SER A 231 -37.00 -7.74 8.75
N PRO A 232 -38.08 -6.98 8.46
CA PRO A 232 -38.20 -6.26 7.20
C PRO A 232 -37.04 -5.29 6.94
N LEU A 233 -36.44 -4.76 8.01
CA LEU A 233 -35.25 -3.91 7.93
C LEU A 233 -34.07 -4.66 7.30
N PHE A 234 -33.71 -5.83 7.84
CA PHE A 234 -32.58 -6.61 7.33
C PHE A 234 -32.88 -7.24 5.96
N GLU A 235 -34.13 -7.65 5.72
CA GLU A 235 -34.60 -8.11 4.41
C GLU A 235 -34.40 -7.04 3.33
N GLN A 236 -34.75 -5.77 3.61
CA GLN A 236 -34.51 -4.67 2.67
C GLN A 236 -33.03 -4.29 2.53
N VAL A 237 -32.25 -4.35 3.61
CA VAL A 237 -30.81 -4.05 3.58
C VAL A 237 -30.08 -5.06 2.70
N ILE A 238 -30.40 -6.36 2.83
CA ILE A 238 -29.69 -7.42 2.12
C ILE A 238 -30.17 -7.66 0.68
N ALA A 239 -31.40 -7.25 0.33
CA ALA A 239 -31.94 -7.37 -1.03
C ALA A 239 -31.14 -6.61 -2.10
N ARG A 240 -30.21 -5.72 -1.70
CA ARG A 240 -29.32 -4.99 -2.62
C ARG A 240 -28.19 -5.89 -3.08
N SER A 241 -27.96 -5.93 -4.40
CA SER A 241 -26.88 -6.72 -5.01
C SER A 241 -25.49 -6.18 -4.66
N GLY A 242 -24.52 -7.09 -4.45
CA GLY A 242 -23.10 -6.75 -4.27
C GLY A 242 -22.70 -6.36 -2.85
N GLY A 243 -23.45 -6.80 -1.84
CA GLY A 243 -23.13 -6.62 -0.43
C GLY A 243 -22.25 -7.73 0.12
N VAL A 244 -21.68 -7.50 1.31
CA VAL A 244 -20.90 -8.48 2.06
C VAL A 244 -21.32 -8.43 3.53
N LEU A 245 -21.61 -9.59 4.12
CA LEU A 245 -21.77 -9.77 5.57
C LEU A 245 -20.40 -10.10 6.18
N GLN A 246 -19.96 -9.27 7.12
CA GLN A 246 -18.77 -9.51 7.92
C GLN A 246 -19.13 -9.62 9.38
N ALA A 247 -18.56 -10.61 10.06
CA ALA A 247 -18.74 -10.80 11.49
C ALA A 247 -17.46 -11.39 12.11
N GLY A 248 -17.19 -11.02 13.35
CA GLY A 248 -16.03 -11.46 14.12
C GLY A 248 -16.28 -11.26 15.61
N ALA A 249 -15.54 -11.98 16.45
CA ALA A 249 -15.64 -11.77 17.90
C ALA A 249 -15.20 -10.35 18.28
N VAL A 250 -15.88 -9.78 19.29
CA VAL A 250 -15.51 -8.47 19.82
C VAL A 250 -14.12 -8.57 20.46
N LYS A 251 -13.14 -7.86 19.88
CA LYS A 251 -11.78 -7.84 20.40
C LYS A 251 -11.70 -6.95 21.64
N GLN A 252 -11.49 -7.56 22.80
CA GLN A 252 -11.23 -6.85 24.04
C GLN A 252 -9.76 -6.47 24.13
N LYS A 253 -9.47 -5.21 24.48
CA LYS A 253 -8.09 -4.73 24.64
C LYS A 253 -7.64 -4.99 26.06
N ILE A 254 -6.47 -5.60 26.21
CA ILE A 254 -5.80 -5.81 27.48
C ILE A 254 -4.41 -5.19 27.46
N GLN A 255 -3.95 -4.75 28.63
CA GLN A 255 -2.59 -4.26 28.83
C GLN A 255 -1.71 -5.41 29.31
N CYS A 256 -0.56 -5.57 28.69
CA CYS A 256 0.40 -6.62 29.02
C CYS A 256 1.81 -6.04 29.17
N GLU A 257 2.70 -6.86 29.73
CA GLU A 257 4.11 -6.55 29.90
C GLU A 257 4.96 -7.72 29.43
N LEU A 258 5.96 -7.43 28.60
CA LEU A 258 6.93 -8.38 28.08
C LEU A 258 8.20 -8.33 28.91
N TYR A 259 8.61 -9.50 29.38
CA TYR A 259 9.80 -9.73 30.20
C TYR A 259 10.78 -10.68 29.49
N ALA A 260 12.07 -10.49 29.75
CA ALA A 260 13.06 -11.55 29.68
C ALA A 260 13.35 -12.02 31.11
N THR A 261 13.29 -13.32 31.36
CA THR A 261 13.43 -13.87 32.72
C THR A 261 14.21 -15.18 32.71
N ASN A 262 14.97 -15.43 33.78
CA ASN A 262 15.49 -16.75 34.12
C ASN A 262 15.22 -17.01 35.61
N ASN A 263 15.92 -17.97 36.23
CA ASN A 263 15.73 -18.30 37.65
C ASN A 263 16.22 -17.21 38.62
N ASP A 264 17.15 -16.36 38.18
CA ASP A 264 17.86 -15.40 39.05
C ASP A 264 17.42 -13.95 38.81
N GLU A 265 17.05 -13.62 37.57
CA GLU A 265 16.87 -12.26 37.08
C GLU A 265 15.63 -12.12 36.20
N THR A 266 14.98 -10.96 36.30
CA THR A 266 13.85 -10.57 35.46
C THR A 266 14.05 -9.14 34.95
N LEU A 267 13.87 -8.93 33.65
CA LEU A 267 14.00 -7.64 32.98
C LEU A 267 12.74 -7.29 32.19
N LEU A 268 12.07 -6.20 32.57
CA LEU A 268 10.96 -5.63 31.79
C LEU A 268 11.47 -5.01 30.47
N LEU A 269 11.04 -5.57 29.34
CA LEU A 269 11.41 -5.10 28.02
C LEU A 269 10.46 -4.00 27.53
N ALA A 270 9.14 -4.24 27.60
CA ALA A 270 8.13 -3.29 27.15
C ALA A 270 6.74 -3.58 27.72
N SER A 271 5.97 -2.52 27.96
CA SER A 271 4.52 -2.62 28.07
C SER A 271 3.90 -2.63 26.67
N CYS A 272 2.91 -3.48 26.45
CA CYS A 272 2.25 -3.67 25.16
C CYS A 272 0.74 -3.79 25.32
N ARG A 273 0.01 -3.56 24.22
CA ARG A 273 -1.43 -3.83 24.15
C ARG A 273 -1.65 -5.11 23.38
N ALA A 274 -2.46 -5.98 23.93
CA ALA A 274 -2.92 -7.19 23.27
C ALA A 274 -4.44 -7.15 23.11
N HIS A 275 -4.94 -8.00 22.23
CA HIS A 275 -6.35 -8.26 22.06
C HIS A 275 -6.64 -9.68 22.49
N ILE A 276 -7.69 -9.85 23.28
CA ILE A 276 -8.27 -11.15 23.60
C ILE A 276 -9.65 -11.24 22.94
N TYR A 277 -9.89 -12.35 22.25
CA TYR A 277 -11.15 -12.66 21.59
C TYR A 277 -11.24 -14.16 21.39
N GLY A 278 -12.44 -14.71 21.23
CA GLY A 278 -12.58 -16.14 21.11
C GLY A 278 -14.02 -16.58 21.05
N GLY A 279 -14.18 -17.89 21.03
CA GLY A 279 -15.46 -18.57 21.09
C GLY A 279 -15.52 -19.56 22.25
N THR A 280 -16.47 -20.48 22.17
CA THR A 280 -16.76 -21.46 23.22
C THR A 280 -15.67 -22.52 23.42
N LYS A 281 -14.84 -22.78 22.40
CA LYS A 281 -13.78 -23.80 22.45
C LYS A 281 -12.37 -23.23 22.47
N LYS A 282 -12.18 -22.03 21.91
CA LYS A 282 -10.87 -21.46 21.70
C LYS A 282 -10.90 -19.96 21.98
N THR A 283 -9.99 -19.52 22.83
CA THR A 283 -9.70 -18.10 23.05
C THR A 283 -8.33 -17.78 22.48
N ILE A 284 -8.25 -16.68 21.72
CA ILE A 284 -7.04 -16.19 21.10
C ILE A 284 -6.63 -14.90 21.79
N LEU A 285 -5.36 -14.84 22.19
CA LEU A 285 -4.73 -13.66 22.71
C LEU A 285 -3.56 -13.30 21.81
N GLU A 286 -3.61 -12.15 21.15
CA GLU A 286 -2.56 -11.71 20.24
C GLU A 286 -2.09 -10.30 20.58
N GLY A 287 -0.78 -10.07 20.47
CA GLY A 287 -0.21 -8.77 20.80
C GLY A 287 1.07 -8.46 20.04
N LEU A 288 1.39 -7.17 20.06
CA LEU A 288 2.61 -6.61 19.46
C LEU A 288 3.38 -5.86 20.54
N ALA A 289 4.66 -6.19 20.69
CA ALA A 289 5.56 -5.55 21.64
C ALA A 289 6.73 -4.88 20.91
N LEU A 290 7.41 -3.97 21.62
CA LEU A 290 8.67 -3.34 21.17
C LEU A 290 8.51 -2.62 19.81
N ASN A 291 7.41 -1.89 19.63
CA ASN A 291 7.06 -1.20 18.38
C ASN A 291 7.04 -2.13 17.16
N ASN A 292 6.21 -3.18 17.27
CA ASN A 292 6.00 -4.23 16.27
C ASN A 292 7.22 -5.12 15.99
N PHE A 293 8.30 -5.02 16.77
CA PHE A 293 9.48 -5.88 16.61
C PHE A 293 9.22 -7.33 17.03
N LEU A 294 8.34 -7.55 18.00
CA LEU A 294 7.96 -8.87 18.46
C LEU A 294 6.44 -9.01 18.43
N SER A 295 5.92 -10.04 17.76
CA SER A 295 4.53 -10.44 17.93
C SER A 295 4.44 -11.73 18.72
N PHE A 296 3.38 -11.85 19.51
CA PHE A 296 3.03 -13.08 20.18
C PHE A 296 1.55 -13.39 19.95
N SER A 297 1.22 -14.67 19.91
CA SER A 297 -0.16 -15.13 19.91
C SER A 297 -0.26 -16.41 20.73
N THR A 298 -1.25 -16.49 21.61
CA THR A 298 -1.58 -17.68 22.38
C THR A 298 -3.00 -18.09 22.07
N GLU A 299 -3.14 -19.33 21.60
CA GLU A 299 -4.40 -20.03 21.48
C GLU A 299 -4.63 -20.85 22.75
N MET A 300 -5.64 -20.47 23.52
CA MET A 300 -6.08 -21.14 24.73
C MET A 300 -7.26 -22.05 24.40
N SER A 301 -7.04 -23.36 24.53
CA SER A 301 -8.00 -24.46 24.37
C SER A 301 -7.56 -25.64 25.25
N ASP A 302 -8.01 -26.87 24.98
CA ASP A 302 -7.55 -28.07 25.68
C ASP A 302 -6.02 -28.24 25.64
N ILE A 303 -5.39 -27.85 24.51
CA ILE A 303 -3.94 -27.80 24.36
C ILE A 303 -3.58 -26.38 23.95
N SER A 304 -3.04 -25.62 24.91
CA SER A 304 -2.64 -24.25 24.64
C SER A 304 -1.43 -24.20 23.71
N LYS A 305 -1.49 -23.34 22.69
CA LYS A 305 -0.41 -23.14 21.73
C LYS A 305 -0.03 -21.67 21.68
N SER A 306 1.17 -21.36 22.15
CA SER A 306 1.76 -20.04 21.98
C SER A 306 2.62 -19.97 20.72
N THR A 307 2.84 -18.77 20.22
CA THR A 307 3.74 -18.45 19.11
C THR A 307 4.40 -17.11 19.40
N PHE A 308 5.67 -17.00 19.03
CA PHE A 308 6.41 -15.74 19.01
C PHE A 308 7.03 -15.55 17.64
N THR A 309 7.08 -14.32 17.15
CA THR A 309 7.68 -14.01 15.85
C THR A 309 8.45 -12.71 15.91
N ILE A 310 9.71 -12.77 15.46
CA ILE A 310 10.58 -11.61 15.30
C ILE A 310 10.22 -10.91 13.99
N ARG A 311 9.95 -9.61 14.06
CA ARG A 311 9.51 -8.76 12.96
C ARG A 311 10.49 -7.61 12.78
N THR A 312 11.61 -7.93 12.12
CA THR A 312 12.70 -6.97 11.88
C THR A 312 12.32 -5.87 10.87
N SER A 313 11.17 -5.96 10.21
CA SER A 313 10.62 -4.89 9.36
C SER A 313 10.42 -3.57 10.11
N SER A 314 10.21 -3.61 11.43
CA SER A 314 10.16 -2.41 12.29
C SER A 314 11.49 -1.64 12.36
N TRP A 315 12.60 -2.26 11.96
CA TRP A 315 13.94 -1.70 11.90
C TRP A 315 14.39 -1.34 10.49
N LEU A 316 13.67 -1.77 9.44
CA LEU A 316 14.05 -1.52 8.05
C LEU A 316 14.30 -0.02 7.80
N ASP A 317 15.41 0.27 7.12
CA ASP A 317 15.87 1.62 6.74
C ASP A 317 16.20 2.55 7.92
N LYS A 318 16.19 2.06 9.16
CA LYS A 318 16.65 2.83 10.32
C LYS A 318 18.15 2.69 10.49
N LYS A 319 18.82 3.79 10.84
CA LYS A 319 20.25 3.79 11.17
C LYS A 319 20.57 2.76 12.25
N LEU A 320 21.65 2.00 12.07
CA LEU A 320 22.04 0.92 13.00
C LEU A 320 22.18 1.42 14.44
N ASN A 321 22.63 2.66 14.62
CA ASN A 321 22.83 3.25 15.96
C ASN A 321 21.54 3.76 16.61
N LYS A 322 20.47 3.92 15.83
CA LYS A 322 19.17 4.47 16.26
C LYS A 322 18.04 3.43 16.18
N LEU A 323 18.37 2.15 16.25
CA LEU A 323 17.37 1.07 16.27
C LEU A 323 16.49 1.15 17.53
N PRO A 324 15.15 1.23 17.39
CA PRO A 324 14.23 1.27 18.51
C PRO A 324 14.38 0.06 19.43
N PHE A 325 14.35 0.30 20.75
CA PHE A 325 14.43 -0.71 21.82
C PHE A 325 15.72 -1.55 21.87
N PHE A 326 16.65 -1.39 20.93
CA PHE A 326 17.89 -2.17 20.88
C PHE A 326 18.71 -2.13 22.19
N PRO A 327 18.89 -0.98 22.87
CA PRO A 327 19.63 -0.93 24.14
C PRO A 327 19.00 -1.75 25.28
N LYS A 328 17.68 -1.97 25.24
CA LYS A 328 17.00 -2.87 26.19
C LYS A 328 17.13 -4.32 25.76
N LEU A 329 16.95 -4.58 24.46
CA LEU A 329 17.05 -5.92 23.87
C LEU A 329 18.43 -6.55 24.07
N ILE A 330 19.51 -5.78 23.90
CA ILE A 330 20.87 -6.31 24.08
C ILE A 330 21.13 -6.76 25.52
N LYS A 331 20.55 -6.05 26.53
CA LYS A 331 20.63 -6.45 27.95
C LYS A 331 19.87 -7.74 28.24
N ALA A 332 18.85 -8.05 27.44
CA ALA A 332 18.10 -9.30 27.60
C ALA A 332 18.95 -10.53 27.27
N ILE A 333 20.02 -10.40 26.47
CA ILE A 333 20.85 -11.53 26.06
C ILE A 333 21.47 -12.25 27.25
N ASP A 334 21.95 -11.53 28.27
CA ASP A 334 22.60 -12.14 29.43
C ASP A 334 21.63 -13.02 30.22
N ILE A 335 20.37 -12.59 30.33
CA ILE A 335 19.29 -13.34 30.98
C ILE A 335 18.91 -14.55 30.13
N LEU A 336 18.62 -14.33 28.84
CA LEU A 336 18.15 -15.37 27.92
C LEU A 336 19.20 -16.45 27.66
N SER A 337 20.49 -16.10 27.65
CA SER A 337 21.59 -17.05 27.43
C SER A 337 21.77 -18.04 28.59
N LYS A 338 21.27 -17.72 29.79
CA LYS A 338 21.32 -18.56 30.99
C LYS A 338 20.01 -19.35 31.16
N SER A 339 19.60 -20.07 30.11
CA SER A 339 18.31 -20.80 30.08
C SER A 339 17.10 -19.91 30.37
N GLY A 340 17.15 -18.65 29.92
CA GLY A 340 16.06 -17.70 30.12
C GLY A 340 15.00 -17.78 29.03
N GLU A 341 13.84 -17.19 29.30
CA GLU A 341 12.68 -17.17 28.43
C GLU A 341 12.12 -15.76 28.23
N LEU A 342 11.37 -15.56 27.15
CA LEU A 342 10.50 -14.41 27.02
C LEU A 342 9.12 -14.76 27.59
N LYS A 343 8.59 -13.86 28.43
CA LYS A 343 7.33 -14.05 29.13
C LYS A 343 6.46 -12.80 28.99
N VAL A 344 5.20 -12.98 28.67
CA VAL A 344 4.20 -11.92 28.59
C VAL A 344 3.21 -12.11 29.73
N ILE A 345 3.03 -11.07 30.52
CA ILE A 345 2.18 -11.07 31.72
C ILE A 345 1.06 -10.04 31.54
N HIS A 346 -0.14 -10.40 31.94
CA HIS A 346 -1.27 -9.51 32.13
C HIS A 346 -1.62 -9.46 33.62
N ASP A 347 -1.71 -8.25 34.19
CA ASP A 347 -2.18 -8.07 35.57
C ASP A 347 -3.72 -8.00 35.59
N HIS A 348 -4.36 -9.09 36.02
CA HIS A 348 -5.80 -9.22 36.06
C HIS A 348 -6.35 -8.73 37.41
N PRO A 349 -7.39 -7.86 37.45
CA PRO A 349 -7.88 -7.26 38.69
C PRO A 349 -8.26 -8.26 39.80
N GLU A 350 -8.76 -9.44 39.41
CA GLU A 350 -9.21 -10.48 40.37
C GLU A 350 -8.22 -11.64 40.54
N HIS A 351 -7.31 -11.83 39.59
CA HIS A 351 -6.44 -13.01 39.54
C HIS A 351 -4.95 -12.67 39.69
N GLY A 352 -4.60 -11.38 39.76
CA GLY A 352 -3.23 -10.91 39.80
C GLY A 352 -2.50 -11.20 38.48
N GLU A 353 -1.19 -11.47 38.57
CA GLU A 353 -0.36 -11.73 37.41
C GLU A 353 -0.71 -13.05 36.70
N VAL A 354 -1.22 -12.94 35.48
CA VAL A 354 -1.52 -14.06 34.59
C VAL A 354 -0.50 -14.12 33.46
N ILE A 355 0.12 -15.29 33.27
CA ILE A 355 1.03 -15.55 32.15
C ILE A 355 0.19 -15.80 30.90
N VAL A 356 0.30 -14.92 29.90
CA VAL A 356 -0.51 -15.01 28.69
C VAL A 356 0.25 -15.61 27.50
N ALA A 357 1.57 -15.53 27.50
CA ALA A 357 2.44 -16.17 26.51
C ALA A 357 3.83 -16.32 27.09
N HIS A 358 4.51 -17.43 26.82
CA HIS A 358 5.91 -17.60 27.20
C HIS A 358 6.64 -18.60 26.32
N THR A 359 7.95 -18.45 26.18
CA THR A 359 8.71 -19.23 25.20
C THR A 359 9.01 -20.66 25.63
N ASN A 360 9.02 -20.99 26.92
CA ASN A 360 9.39 -22.34 27.38
C ASN A 360 8.38 -23.43 27.05
N VAL A 361 7.10 -23.07 26.83
CA VAL A 361 6.04 -24.04 26.44
C VAL A 361 5.81 -24.09 24.93
N LEU A 362 6.60 -23.33 24.15
CA LEU A 362 6.54 -23.40 22.70
C LEU A 362 7.15 -24.71 22.20
N ASP A 363 6.53 -25.30 21.18
CA ASP A 363 7.24 -26.24 20.32
C ASP A 363 8.46 -25.52 19.72
N LYS A 364 9.67 -26.02 20.04
CA LYS A 364 10.97 -25.41 19.70
C LYS A 364 11.24 -24.02 20.29
N GLY A 365 10.75 -23.74 21.50
CA GLY A 365 11.02 -22.49 22.22
C GLY A 365 12.51 -22.15 22.36
N GLU A 366 13.36 -23.13 22.67
CA GLU A 366 14.82 -22.95 22.77
C GLU A 366 15.43 -22.50 21.44
N VAL A 367 14.95 -23.04 20.31
CA VAL A 367 15.41 -22.66 18.97
C VAL A 367 15.06 -21.20 18.70
N PHE A 368 13.85 -20.77 19.06
CA PHE A 368 13.43 -19.39 18.92
C PHE A 368 14.32 -18.43 19.74
N ILE A 369 14.59 -18.76 21.01
CA ILE A 369 15.48 -17.96 21.86
C ILE A 369 16.91 -17.90 21.27
N GLY A 370 17.43 -19.03 20.78
CA GLY A 370 18.73 -19.08 20.11
C GLY A 370 18.80 -18.17 18.87
N GLN A 371 17.76 -18.17 18.04
CA GLN A 371 17.65 -17.27 16.88
C GLN A 371 17.56 -15.80 17.29
N PHE A 372 16.76 -15.50 18.33
CA PHE A 372 16.62 -14.16 18.88
C PHE A 372 17.95 -13.60 19.39
N ILE A 373 18.68 -14.39 20.20
CA ILE A 373 20.01 -14.03 20.70
C ILE A 373 20.99 -13.82 19.55
N SER A 374 21.01 -14.73 18.57
CA SER A 374 21.95 -14.67 17.43
C SER A 374 21.73 -13.41 16.59
N LEU A 375 20.47 -13.06 16.30
CA LEU A 375 20.12 -11.81 15.62
C LEU A 375 20.63 -10.59 16.39
N LEU A 376 20.36 -10.51 17.69
CA LEU A 376 20.75 -9.36 18.50
C LEU A 376 22.28 -9.23 18.62
N LYS A 377 23.00 -10.35 18.76
CA LYS A 377 24.48 -10.38 18.75
C LYS A 377 25.03 -9.89 17.41
N TYR A 378 24.49 -10.36 16.29
CA TYR A 378 24.91 -9.92 14.96
C TYR A 378 24.73 -8.40 14.80
N VAL A 379 23.54 -7.88 15.13
CA VAL A 379 23.25 -6.43 15.06
C VAL A 379 24.15 -5.64 16.00
N HIS A 380 24.45 -6.16 17.20
CA HIS A 380 25.35 -5.50 18.13
C HIS A 380 26.77 -5.36 17.57
N LYS A 381 27.33 -6.45 17.04
CA LYS A 381 28.65 -6.43 16.39
C LYS A 381 28.68 -5.50 15.18
N ALA A 382 27.64 -5.53 14.36
CA ALA A 382 27.52 -4.62 13.21
C ALA A 382 27.47 -3.15 13.62
N ARG A 383 26.84 -2.81 14.75
CA ARG A 383 26.86 -1.45 15.30
C ARG A 383 28.26 -1.01 15.74
N ILE A 384 29.00 -1.89 16.42
CA ILE A 384 30.39 -1.62 16.85
C ILE A 384 31.27 -1.33 15.62
N VAL A 385 31.18 -2.15 14.58
CA VAL A 385 31.93 -1.95 13.32
C VAL A 385 31.48 -0.68 12.60
N ASN A 386 30.18 -0.42 12.50
CA ASN A 386 29.64 0.80 11.89
C ASN A 386 30.16 2.06 12.60
N ASP A 387 30.19 2.06 13.94
CA ASP A 387 30.72 3.15 14.76
C ASP A 387 32.22 3.35 14.54
N TYR A 388 32.99 2.26 14.57
CA TYR A 388 34.44 2.30 14.37
C TYR A 388 34.83 2.86 12.99
N LEU A 389 34.13 2.45 11.94
CA LEU A 389 34.36 2.92 10.57
C LEU A 389 33.76 4.31 10.29
N ASN A 390 33.10 4.92 11.28
CA ASN A 390 32.33 6.16 11.11
C ASN A 390 31.37 6.10 9.90
N SER A 391 30.74 4.94 9.73
CA SER A 391 29.78 4.68 8.66
C SER A 391 28.36 5.04 9.11
N ASP A 392 27.49 5.35 8.15
CA ASP A 392 26.10 5.73 8.41
C ASP A 392 25.12 4.66 7.87
N LEU A 393 25.41 3.39 8.16
CA LEU A 393 24.65 2.26 7.65
C LEU A 393 23.25 2.19 8.26
N SER A 394 22.33 1.66 7.46
CA SER A 394 20.94 1.38 7.89
C SER A 394 20.70 -0.12 7.97
N TYR A 395 19.77 -0.53 8.83
CA TYR A 395 19.36 -1.93 8.92
C TYR A 395 18.62 -2.35 7.65
N GLN A 396 19.06 -3.46 7.06
CA GLN A 396 18.40 -4.12 5.94
C GLN A 396 18.02 -5.55 6.35
N TYR A 397 17.22 -6.24 5.53
CA TYR A 397 16.90 -7.64 5.78
C TYR A 397 18.18 -8.48 5.93
N PHE A 398 18.15 -9.41 6.89
CA PHE A 398 19.28 -10.28 7.18
C PHE A 398 19.61 -11.14 5.94
N ASN A 399 20.80 -10.93 5.41
CA ASN A 399 21.35 -11.66 4.27
C ASN A 399 22.87 -11.64 4.45
N ALA A 400 23.39 -12.58 5.25
CA ALA A 400 24.82 -12.69 5.51
C ALA A 400 25.25 -14.16 5.42
N SER A 401 26.37 -14.41 4.77
CA SER A 401 27.00 -15.74 4.73
C SER A 401 27.66 -16.09 6.06
N GLU A 402 27.97 -17.36 6.27
CA GLU A 402 28.69 -17.81 7.47
C GLU A 402 30.06 -17.12 7.60
N GLU A 403 30.75 -16.94 6.47
CA GLU A 403 32.04 -16.25 6.38
C GLU A 403 31.91 -14.77 6.77
N GLU A 404 30.86 -14.09 6.33
CA GLU A 404 30.60 -12.69 6.69
C GLU A 404 30.28 -12.54 8.18
N VAL A 405 29.49 -13.46 8.75
CA VAL A 405 29.20 -13.48 10.20
C VAL A 405 30.48 -13.71 11.00
N LYS A 406 31.36 -14.61 10.55
CA LYS A 406 32.65 -14.88 11.19
C LYS A 406 33.60 -13.68 11.09
N ALA A 407 33.68 -13.06 9.91
CA ALA A 407 34.51 -11.88 9.66
C ALA A 407 34.04 -10.67 10.49
N LEU A 408 32.72 -10.43 10.58
CA LEU A 408 32.15 -9.44 11.48
C LEU A 408 32.47 -9.76 12.94
N GLY A 409 32.40 -11.04 13.31
CA GLY A 409 32.80 -11.56 14.60
C GLY A 409 34.20 -11.09 15.00
N GLU A 410 35.18 -11.49 14.20
CA GLU A 410 36.60 -11.16 14.37
C GLU A 410 36.86 -9.65 14.37
N PHE A 411 36.27 -8.91 13.43
CA PHE A 411 36.44 -7.47 13.36
C PHE A 411 35.92 -6.78 14.63
N SER A 412 34.68 -7.06 15.03
CA SER A 412 34.11 -6.48 16.24
C SER A 412 34.91 -6.82 17.50
N ASP A 413 35.43 -8.05 17.61
CA ASP A 413 36.20 -8.47 18.78
C ASP A 413 37.55 -7.74 18.85
N LEU A 414 38.22 -7.56 17.70
CA LEU A 414 39.48 -6.80 17.60
C LEU A 414 39.32 -5.30 17.90
N ILE A 415 38.15 -4.71 17.64
CA ILE A 415 37.85 -3.32 18.07
C ILE A 415 37.78 -3.24 19.58
N GLY A 416 37.12 -4.20 20.23
CA GLY A 416 36.91 -4.22 21.67
C GLY A 416 38.20 -4.51 22.45
N SER A 417 39.02 -5.45 21.96
CA SER A 417 40.33 -5.76 22.54
C SER A 417 41.29 -6.28 21.48
N PRO A 418 42.48 -5.70 21.32
CA PRO A 418 43.52 -6.28 20.47
C PRO A 418 43.94 -7.65 21.04
N VAL A 419 44.30 -8.57 20.15
CA VAL A 419 44.89 -9.85 20.57
C VAL A 419 46.37 -9.64 20.83
N ILE A 420 46.83 -9.96 22.02
CA ILE A 420 48.24 -9.87 22.42
C ILE A 420 48.69 -11.26 22.85
N ILE A 421 49.72 -11.79 22.21
CA ILE A 421 50.34 -13.09 22.51
C ILE A 421 51.80 -12.84 22.89
N THR A 422 52.23 -13.36 24.04
CA THR A 422 53.61 -13.26 24.52
C THR A 422 54.43 -14.47 24.10
N ALA A 423 55.76 -14.35 24.12
CA ALA A 423 56.66 -15.38 23.62
C ALA A 423 56.49 -16.76 24.29
N ASP A 424 56.09 -16.80 25.56
CA ASP A 424 55.81 -18.03 26.33
C ASP A 424 54.56 -18.79 25.85
N GLN A 425 53.68 -18.13 25.09
CA GLN A 425 52.44 -18.71 24.56
C GLN A 425 52.59 -19.24 23.13
N ILE A 426 53.77 -19.13 22.53
CA ILE A 426 54.01 -19.48 21.12
C ILE A 426 54.73 -20.84 21.06
N GLU A 427 54.11 -21.81 20.39
CA GLU A 427 54.66 -23.18 20.27
C GLU A 427 55.83 -23.26 19.28
N SER A 428 55.89 -22.38 18.28
CA SER A 428 56.94 -22.36 17.25
C SER A 428 57.11 -20.97 16.64
N ASN A 429 58.33 -20.63 16.20
CA ASN A 429 58.62 -19.37 15.52
C ASN A 429 57.71 -19.13 14.30
N PRO A 430 57.06 -17.96 14.19
CA PRO A 430 56.23 -17.63 13.03
C PRO A 430 57.05 -17.60 11.74
N LYS A 431 56.45 -18.08 10.64
CA LYS A 431 57.03 -18.05 9.30
C LYS A 431 56.19 -17.20 8.37
N LEU A 432 56.85 -16.32 7.62
CA LEU A 432 56.23 -15.36 6.72
C LEU A 432 56.84 -15.53 5.33
N LYS A 433 56.01 -15.64 4.30
CA LYS A 433 56.48 -15.58 2.91
C LYS A 433 56.40 -14.15 2.40
N VAL A 434 57.51 -13.63 1.90
CA VAL A 434 57.65 -12.24 1.46
C VAL A 434 58.26 -12.21 0.07
N LEU A 435 57.63 -11.50 -0.87
CA LEU A 435 58.21 -11.21 -2.17
C LEU A 435 59.20 -10.05 -2.04
N LEU A 436 60.46 -10.29 -2.38
CA LEU A 436 61.51 -9.26 -2.37
C LEU A 436 61.42 -8.45 -3.66
N ASN A 437 60.79 -7.28 -3.67
CA ASN A 437 60.74 -6.44 -4.88
C ASN A 437 62.09 -5.77 -5.16
N GLU A 438 62.31 -5.32 -6.39
CA GLU A 438 63.49 -4.53 -6.79
C GLU A 438 63.68 -3.32 -5.86
N GLY A 439 64.87 -3.16 -5.28
CA GLY A 439 65.19 -2.08 -4.33
C GLY A 439 64.85 -2.37 -2.85
N PHE A 440 64.41 -3.59 -2.49
CA PHE A 440 64.04 -3.96 -1.12
C PHE A 440 65.15 -3.71 -0.07
N PHE A 441 66.43 -3.79 -0.47
CA PHE A 441 67.58 -3.61 0.43
C PHE A 441 68.21 -2.21 0.39
N GLU A 442 67.65 -1.26 -0.34
CA GLU A 442 68.28 0.06 -0.55
C GLU A 442 68.33 0.92 0.71
N ASN A 443 67.46 0.67 1.70
CA ASN A 443 67.30 1.57 2.86
C ASN A 443 67.58 0.95 4.24
N GLU A 444 67.50 -0.38 4.42
CA GLU A 444 67.96 -1.11 5.63
C GLU A 444 67.66 -2.62 5.46
N ASN A 445 68.55 -3.52 5.91
CA ASN A 445 68.31 -4.97 5.88
C ASN A 445 67.86 -5.47 7.27
N PRO A 446 66.59 -5.89 7.45
CA PRO A 446 66.09 -6.36 8.74
C PRO A 446 66.56 -7.77 9.11
N ILE A 447 67.32 -8.45 8.24
CA ILE A 447 67.77 -9.83 8.46
C ILE A 447 69.00 -9.83 9.35
N GLY A 448 68.95 -10.63 10.41
CA GLY A 448 70.02 -10.74 11.40
C GLY A 448 70.07 -9.58 12.42
N THR A 449 69.18 -8.58 12.33
CA THR A 449 69.04 -7.55 13.34
C THR A 449 68.22 -8.08 14.53
N PRO A 450 68.78 -8.08 15.75
CA PRO A 450 68.02 -8.41 16.95
C PRO A 450 67.06 -7.27 17.29
N ASN A 451 65.93 -7.60 17.92
CA ASN A 451 64.91 -6.64 18.39
C ASN A 451 64.19 -5.85 17.28
N THR A 452 63.87 -6.51 16.17
CA THR A 452 63.13 -5.90 15.05
C THR A 452 61.63 -5.88 15.31
N SER A 453 60.94 -4.84 14.80
CA SER A 453 59.48 -4.77 14.77
C SER A 453 58.99 -4.96 13.33
N ILE A 454 58.18 -6.00 13.10
CA ILE A 454 57.60 -6.30 11.78
C ILE A 454 56.11 -6.02 11.83
N ARG A 455 55.59 -5.30 10.84
CA ARG A 455 54.18 -4.98 10.70
C ARG A 455 53.67 -5.43 9.34
N ILE A 456 52.56 -6.14 9.33
CA ILE A 456 51.89 -6.61 8.12
C ILE A 456 50.43 -6.21 8.22
N ASP A 457 49.98 -5.41 7.26
CA ASP A 457 48.61 -4.92 7.21
C ASP A 457 47.87 -5.65 6.09
N MET A 458 47.01 -6.59 6.46
CA MET A 458 46.22 -7.41 5.53
C MET A 458 44.84 -6.78 5.35
N GLN A 459 44.34 -6.70 4.11
CA GLN A 459 43.00 -6.19 3.86
C GLN A 459 41.95 -7.08 4.54
N GLY A 460 41.00 -6.46 5.24
CA GLY A 460 39.90 -7.15 5.90
C GLY A 460 39.02 -7.93 4.93
N SER A 461 38.50 -9.08 5.39
CA SER A 461 37.65 -9.98 4.61
C SER A 461 36.19 -9.56 4.56
N LEU A 462 35.69 -8.79 5.55
CA LEU A 462 34.33 -8.26 5.54
C LEU A 462 34.24 -7.11 4.52
N LYS A 463 33.36 -7.22 3.52
CA LYS A 463 33.21 -6.19 2.49
C LYS A 463 31.91 -5.41 2.59
N GLN A 464 30.88 -6.02 3.16
CA GLN A 464 29.55 -5.44 3.27
C GLN A 464 28.95 -5.74 4.64
N LEU A 465 28.02 -4.87 5.05
CA LEU A 465 27.11 -5.10 6.18
C LEU A 465 25.71 -4.69 5.75
N PHE A 466 24.72 -5.55 5.98
CA PHE A 466 23.34 -5.28 5.58
C PHE A 466 23.21 -4.86 4.10
N ASN A 467 23.89 -5.60 3.20
CA ASN A 467 23.96 -5.35 1.76
C ASN A 467 24.43 -3.93 1.37
N GLN A 468 25.22 -3.28 2.23
CA GLN A 468 25.84 -1.97 1.97
C GLN A 468 27.35 -2.12 2.11
N ASP A 469 28.10 -1.53 1.18
CA ASP A 469 29.56 -1.51 1.22
C ASP A 469 30.06 -0.79 2.48
N ILE A 470 31.12 -1.33 3.08
CA ILE A 470 31.82 -0.69 4.19
C ILE A 470 33.16 -0.13 3.72
N PRO A 471 33.68 0.94 4.36
CA PRO A 471 35.03 1.43 4.08
C PRO A 471 36.08 0.33 4.21
N GLU A 472 37.15 0.43 3.42
CA GLU A 472 38.28 -0.49 3.55
C GLU A 472 38.92 -0.37 4.94
N TYR A 473 39.31 -1.53 5.45
CA TYR A 473 40.02 -1.66 6.72
C TYR A 473 41.06 -2.76 6.62
N PHE A 474 42.01 -2.74 7.54
CA PHE A 474 43.14 -3.65 7.56
C PHE A 474 43.26 -4.32 8.93
N ILE A 475 43.60 -5.59 8.93
CA ILE A 475 44.02 -6.33 10.12
C ILE A 475 45.55 -6.24 10.17
N ARG A 476 46.05 -5.55 11.19
CA ARG A 476 47.47 -5.40 11.46
C ARG A 476 47.97 -6.58 12.27
N HIS A 477 48.98 -7.24 11.76
CA HIS A 477 49.79 -8.23 12.45
C HIS A 477 51.15 -7.60 12.77
N GLN A 478 51.40 -7.35 14.05
CA GLN A 478 52.64 -6.72 14.53
C GLN A 478 53.43 -7.69 15.41
N TYR A 479 54.67 -7.95 15.03
CA TYR A 479 55.64 -8.73 15.80
C TYR A 479 56.69 -7.78 16.35
N ASN A 480 56.84 -7.73 17.67
CA ASN A 480 57.77 -6.85 18.37
C ASN A 480 58.93 -7.63 18.97
N ASN A 481 60.11 -7.02 18.97
CA ASN A 481 61.35 -7.58 19.53
C ASN A 481 61.70 -8.96 18.96
N VAL A 482 61.55 -9.17 17.66
CA VAL A 482 61.85 -10.46 17.00
C VAL A 482 63.19 -10.41 16.28
N GLY A 483 63.89 -11.55 16.21
CA GLY A 483 64.98 -11.74 15.27
C GLY A 483 64.44 -12.21 13.93
N VAL A 484 64.94 -11.68 12.82
CA VAL A 484 64.49 -12.09 11.48
C VAL A 484 65.57 -12.92 10.82
N VAL A 485 65.24 -14.17 10.48
CA VAL A 485 66.17 -15.12 9.86
C VAL A 485 65.56 -15.62 8.55
N THR A 486 66.40 -15.93 7.57
CA THR A 486 65.99 -16.64 6.35
C THR A 486 66.99 -17.75 6.06
N ASN A 487 66.48 -18.85 5.48
CA ASN A 487 67.29 -19.96 5.00
C ASN A 487 67.54 -19.89 3.48
N GLY A 488 66.96 -18.90 2.79
CA GLY A 488 67.05 -18.71 1.34
C GLY A 488 67.99 -17.56 0.94
N GLY A 489 68.52 -17.62 -0.28
CA GLY A 489 69.26 -16.49 -0.87
C GLY A 489 68.34 -15.28 -1.09
N LEU A 490 68.85 -14.09 -0.81
CA LEU A 490 68.12 -12.82 -0.97
C LEU A 490 68.24 -12.33 -2.41
N ILE A 491 67.38 -12.87 -3.29
CA ILE A 491 67.36 -12.53 -4.71
C ILE A 491 66.15 -11.65 -4.98
N GLU A 492 66.36 -10.51 -5.63
CA GLU A 492 65.27 -9.62 -6.04
C GLU A 492 64.28 -10.33 -6.96
N ASN A 493 63.02 -9.93 -6.87
CA ASN A 493 61.85 -10.49 -7.52
C ASN A 493 61.60 -11.98 -7.22
N THR A 494 62.08 -12.48 -6.06
CA THR A 494 61.80 -13.84 -5.58
C THR A 494 61.07 -13.86 -4.24
N GLU A 495 60.30 -14.92 -3.99
CA GLU A 495 59.63 -15.15 -2.71
C GLU A 495 60.60 -15.82 -1.73
N VAL A 496 60.73 -15.24 -0.55
CA VAL A 496 61.61 -15.73 0.52
C VAL A 496 60.78 -15.98 1.80
N GLU A 497 61.05 -17.10 2.47
CA GLU A 497 60.49 -17.39 3.79
C GLU A 497 61.35 -16.75 4.88
N LEU A 498 60.75 -15.83 5.64
CA LEU A 498 61.32 -15.24 6.84
C LEU A 498 60.80 -15.98 8.06
N GLU A 499 61.70 -16.46 8.91
CA GLU A 499 61.38 -17.03 10.21
C GLU A 499 61.63 -15.97 11.30
N LEU A 500 60.62 -15.75 12.14
CA LEU A 500 60.65 -14.75 13.20
C LEU A 500 61.02 -15.43 14.52
N HIS A 501 62.28 -15.29 14.92
CA HIS A 501 62.78 -15.82 16.17
C HIS A 501 62.25 -14.99 17.34
N MET A 502 61.40 -15.60 18.15
CA MET A 502 60.86 -14.97 19.36
C MET A 502 61.90 -15.08 20.49
N SER A 503 62.01 -14.01 21.28
CA SER A 503 62.80 -13.91 22.51
C SER A 503 61.86 -13.72 23.71
N GLY A 504 62.35 -13.82 24.95
CA GLY A 504 61.52 -13.66 26.15
C GLY A 504 60.78 -12.31 26.25
N SER A 505 61.23 -11.28 25.54
CA SER A 505 60.58 -9.96 25.47
C SER A 505 59.73 -9.74 24.20
N SER A 506 59.57 -10.77 23.36
CA SER A 506 58.80 -10.66 22.12
C SER A 506 57.30 -10.70 22.36
N GLN A 507 56.58 -9.96 21.52
CA GLN A 507 55.12 -9.89 21.55
C GLN A 507 54.56 -9.91 20.15
N TYR A 508 53.47 -10.64 19.97
CA TYR A 508 52.63 -10.55 18.78
C TYR A 508 51.35 -9.79 19.14
N ILE A 509 50.99 -8.81 18.32
CA ILE A 509 49.81 -7.98 18.49
C ILE A 509 49.01 -8.03 17.19
N LYS A 510 47.73 -8.40 17.30
CA LYS A 510 46.76 -8.33 16.21
C LYS A 510 45.75 -7.23 16.52
N THR A 511 45.68 -6.22 15.66
CA THR A 511 44.74 -5.09 15.82
C THR A 511 44.00 -4.82 14.52
N VAL A 512 42.88 -4.11 14.61
CA VAL A 512 42.24 -3.54 13.43
C VAL A 512 42.68 -2.09 13.21
N MET A 513 42.80 -1.68 11.96
CA MET A 513 43.26 -0.36 11.53
C MET A 513 42.40 0.14 10.36
N GLN A 514 42.21 1.46 10.30
CA GLN A 514 41.64 2.14 9.14
C GLN A 514 42.64 3.21 8.68
N TYR A 515 43.03 3.18 7.40
CA TYR A 515 43.80 4.28 6.83
C TYR A 515 42.85 5.43 6.53
N LYS A 516 43.24 6.63 6.94
CA LYS A 516 42.48 7.86 6.67
C LYS A 516 42.74 8.38 5.27
#